data_AF-A0A7S3IWH7-F1
#
_entry.id   AF-A0A7S3IWH7-F1
#
_cell.length_a   1.000
_cell.length_b   1.000
_cell.length_c   1.000
_cell.angle_alpha   90.00
_cell.angle_beta   90.00
_cell.angle_gamma   90.00
#
_symmetry.space_group_name_H-M   'P 1'
#
loop_
_entity.id
_entity.type
_entity.pdbx_description
1 polymer ?
#
loop_
_entity_poly.entity_id
_entity_poly.type
_entity_poly.pdbx_seq_one_letter_code
_entity_poly.pdbx_strand_id
1 'polypeptide(L)'
;MLRNPWGDFEWNGDWSDKSDLWTDDIKEQCGYNDDVGLFWMSYTDICHYFSRIQVCHINDDYSYSFMKANHTTDSYSLMRLKVSGDGEHTITVNQTDERCFSRDSSYDYSYCRLVIFKIEEDADNLDEIKMSYVRGVSGWDRETHAMFDSLEHGDYYLYVEMDWGKDTEDTEFCVSCYGVSKSFFLRDEKSLFDKHAFLRKGYASKCSQASKYESIQVSNYDAKGAPEIKKMKEFTEEGYGFIHIANDEKEATFKEVVTFKNFQ
;
A
#
# COMPACT_ATOMS: atom_id res chain seq x y z
N MET A 1 3.17 -29.99 -4.71
CA MET A 1 3.17 -30.16 -6.17
C MET A 1 3.37 -28.83 -6.85
N LEU A 2 4.23 -28.77 -7.86
CA LEU A 2 4.49 -27.61 -8.72
C LEU A 2 4.28 -28.04 -10.17
N ARG A 3 4.05 -27.08 -11.07
CA ARG A 3 3.89 -27.33 -12.51
C ARG A 3 4.75 -26.38 -13.33
N ASN A 4 5.55 -26.94 -14.22
CA ASN A 4 6.22 -26.24 -15.28
C ASN A 4 5.22 -25.97 -16.44
N PRO A 5 4.94 -24.70 -16.79
CA PRO A 5 3.96 -24.37 -17.82
C PRO A 5 4.39 -24.74 -19.24
N TRP A 6 5.69 -24.94 -19.50
CA TRP A 6 6.18 -25.36 -20.81
C TRP A 6 6.02 -26.85 -21.08
N GLY A 7 5.80 -27.66 -20.02
CA GLY A 7 5.72 -29.12 -20.16
C GLY A 7 7.02 -29.75 -20.66
N ASP A 8 8.15 -29.07 -20.50
CA ASP A 8 9.47 -29.57 -20.85
C ASP A 8 10.38 -29.34 -19.64
N PHE A 9 11.06 -30.39 -19.18
CA PHE A 9 11.94 -30.44 -18.00
C PHE A 9 11.22 -30.42 -16.65
N GLU A 10 11.58 -31.38 -15.82
CA GLU A 10 11.08 -31.58 -14.45
C GLU A 10 12.23 -31.53 -13.45
N TRP A 11 11.86 -31.29 -12.18
CA TRP A 11 12.79 -31.37 -11.06
C TRP A 11 13.43 -32.76 -10.98
N ASN A 12 14.74 -32.82 -10.73
CA ASN A 12 15.52 -34.07 -10.67
C ASN A 12 16.20 -34.31 -9.32
N GLY A 13 15.88 -33.52 -8.29
CA GLY A 13 16.36 -33.71 -6.93
C GLY A 13 15.40 -34.55 -6.08
N ASP A 14 15.43 -34.32 -4.77
CA ASP A 14 14.57 -35.01 -3.81
C ASP A 14 13.09 -34.81 -4.16
N TRP A 15 12.31 -35.89 -4.12
CA TRP A 15 10.89 -35.95 -4.52
C TRP A 15 10.61 -35.73 -6.02
N SER A 16 11.62 -35.73 -6.88
CA SER A 16 11.42 -35.93 -8.33
C SER A 16 10.78 -37.28 -8.62
N ASP A 17 10.27 -37.49 -9.84
CA ASP A 17 9.63 -38.75 -10.24
C ASP A 17 10.56 -39.98 -10.17
N LYS A 18 11.87 -39.73 -10.25
CA LYS A 18 12.93 -40.75 -10.14
C LYS A 18 13.55 -40.83 -8.74
N SER A 19 13.03 -40.08 -7.77
CA SER A 19 13.58 -40.05 -6.42
C SER A 19 13.28 -41.35 -5.67
N ASP A 20 14.32 -41.98 -5.13
CA ASP A 20 14.19 -43.17 -4.29
C ASP A 20 13.56 -42.88 -2.91
N LEU A 21 13.28 -41.62 -2.59
CA LEU A 21 12.60 -41.20 -1.35
C LEU A 21 11.10 -41.51 -1.35
N TRP A 22 10.53 -41.75 -2.54
CA TRP A 22 9.13 -42.11 -2.64
C TRP A 22 8.87 -43.50 -2.06
N THR A 23 7.82 -43.60 -1.26
CA THR A 23 7.19 -44.87 -0.88
C THR A 23 5.75 -44.87 -1.37
N ASP A 24 5.14 -46.03 -1.54
CA ASP A 24 3.75 -46.14 -2.03
C ASP A 24 2.78 -45.35 -1.13
N ASP A 25 2.96 -45.42 0.19
CA ASP A 25 2.16 -44.68 1.18
C ASP A 25 2.27 -43.15 1.00
N ILE A 26 3.48 -42.64 0.72
CA ILE A 26 3.70 -41.20 0.50
C ILE A 26 3.15 -40.78 -0.86
N LYS A 27 3.30 -41.61 -1.89
CA LYS A 27 2.73 -41.35 -3.21
C LYS A 27 1.21 -41.21 -3.14
N GLU A 28 0.54 -42.09 -2.38
CA GLU A 28 -0.91 -42.01 -2.17
C GLU A 28 -1.31 -40.73 -1.44
N GLN A 29 -0.64 -40.39 -0.32
CA GLN A 29 -0.95 -39.18 0.46
C GLN A 29 -0.74 -37.89 -0.31
N CYS A 30 0.29 -37.84 -1.16
CA CYS A 30 0.59 -36.66 -1.96
C CYS A 30 -0.29 -36.57 -3.22
N GLY A 31 -1.00 -37.62 -3.62
CA GLY A 31 -1.66 -37.66 -4.92
C GLY A 31 -0.64 -37.59 -6.05
N TYR A 32 0.38 -38.46 -5.96
CA TYR A 32 1.48 -38.54 -6.93
C TYR A 32 0.94 -38.62 -8.37
N ASN A 33 1.50 -37.77 -9.24
CA ASN A 33 1.18 -37.68 -10.65
C ASN A 33 2.46 -37.32 -11.40
N ASP A 34 2.85 -38.17 -12.34
CA ASP A 34 4.04 -38.07 -13.20
C ASP A 34 3.70 -37.53 -14.61
N ASP A 35 2.57 -36.84 -14.76
CA ASP A 35 2.22 -36.11 -15.97
C ASP A 35 3.30 -35.04 -16.28
N VAL A 36 3.61 -34.92 -17.56
CA VAL A 36 4.70 -34.05 -18.04
C VAL A 36 4.60 -32.62 -17.50
N GLY A 37 5.66 -32.19 -16.82
CA GLY A 37 5.82 -30.89 -16.21
C GLY A 37 5.27 -30.78 -14.79
N LEU A 38 4.64 -31.80 -14.22
CA LEU A 38 4.32 -31.85 -12.79
C LEU A 38 5.52 -32.40 -12.01
N PHE A 39 5.80 -31.81 -10.86
CA PHE A 39 6.84 -32.34 -9.98
C PHE A 39 6.58 -32.00 -8.51
N TRP A 40 7.13 -32.82 -7.63
CA TRP A 40 7.26 -32.51 -6.21
C TRP A 40 8.67 -32.03 -5.92
N MET A 41 8.78 -31.23 -4.87
CA MET A 41 10.02 -30.63 -4.42
C MET A 41 9.90 -30.44 -2.91
N SER A 42 11.01 -30.57 -2.18
CA SER A 42 11.01 -30.29 -0.75
C SER A 42 10.73 -28.80 -0.49
N TYR A 43 10.16 -28.46 0.66
CA TYR A 43 9.99 -27.05 1.03
C TYR A 43 11.33 -26.30 1.08
N THR A 44 12.39 -26.97 1.57
CA THR A 44 13.76 -26.42 1.60
C THR A 44 14.25 -26.04 0.19
N ASP A 45 14.01 -26.90 -0.79
CA ASP A 45 14.36 -26.63 -2.19
C ASP A 45 13.47 -25.52 -2.76
N ILE A 46 12.18 -25.46 -2.42
CA ILE A 46 11.34 -24.32 -2.82
C ILE A 46 11.95 -23.00 -2.34
N CYS A 47 12.35 -22.93 -1.06
CA CYS A 47 13.00 -21.74 -0.50
C CYS A 47 14.37 -21.43 -1.12
N HIS A 48 15.06 -22.44 -1.67
CA HIS A 48 16.37 -22.26 -2.31
C HIS A 48 16.25 -21.81 -3.77
N TYR A 49 15.32 -22.40 -4.53
CA TYR A 49 15.21 -22.20 -5.98
C TYR A 49 14.18 -21.14 -6.40
N PHE A 50 13.16 -20.87 -5.58
CA PHE A 50 12.14 -19.86 -5.89
C PHE A 50 12.36 -18.59 -5.07
N SER A 51 12.51 -17.46 -5.74
CA SER A 51 12.68 -16.14 -5.11
C SER A 51 11.36 -15.45 -4.77
N ARG A 52 10.24 -15.87 -5.37
CA ARG A 52 8.92 -15.26 -5.20
C ARG A 52 7.80 -16.30 -5.33
N ILE A 53 6.81 -16.18 -4.44
CA ILE A 53 5.52 -16.86 -4.54
C ILE A 53 4.45 -15.77 -4.58
N GLN A 54 3.51 -15.89 -5.52
CA GLN A 54 2.36 -14.99 -5.63
C GLN A 54 1.10 -15.80 -5.40
N VAL A 55 0.24 -15.30 -4.51
CA VAL A 55 -1.06 -15.90 -4.20
C VAL A 55 -2.13 -14.86 -4.54
N CYS A 56 -3.08 -15.23 -5.38
CA CYS A 56 -4.27 -14.41 -5.63
C CYS A 56 -5.38 -14.90 -4.70
N HIS A 57 -5.77 -14.07 -3.73
CA HIS A 57 -6.83 -14.40 -2.79
C HIS A 57 -8.19 -13.97 -3.36
N ILE A 58 -9.13 -14.92 -3.44
CA ILE A 58 -10.50 -14.68 -3.87
C ILE A 58 -11.46 -15.34 -2.90
N ASN A 59 -12.48 -14.59 -2.51
CA ASN A 59 -13.62 -14.98 -1.71
C ASN A 59 -14.90 -14.49 -2.39
N ASP A 60 -15.75 -15.43 -2.82
CA ASP A 60 -16.96 -15.12 -3.58
C ASP A 60 -18.01 -14.33 -2.78
N ASP A 61 -17.94 -14.35 -1.45
CA ASP A 61 -18.86 -13.61 -0.57
C ASP A 61 -18.45 -12.15 -0.37
N TYR A 62 -17.26 -11.75 -0.81
CA TYR A 62 -16.77 -10.39 -0.62
C TYR A 62 -17.37 -9.42 -1.64
N SER A 63 -17.60 -8.19 -1.18
CA SER A 63 -18.05 -7.09 -2.01
C SER A 63 -16.88 -6.45 -2.75
N TYR A 64 -17.08 -6.13 -4.02
CA TYR A 64 -16.14 -5.34 -4.83
C TYR A 64 -16.79 -4.01 -5.24
N SER A 65 -16.07 -2.90 -5.05
CA SER A 65 -16.44 -1.59 -5.58
C SER A 65 -15.20 -0.88 -6.15
N PHE A 66 -15.42 0.06 -7.07
CA PHE A 66 -14.31 0.79 -7.70
C PHE A 66 -14.72 2.18 -8.16
N MET A 67 -13.72 3.03 -8.37
CA MET A 67 -13.83 4.35 -8.99
C MET A 67 -12.64 4.58 -9.90
N LYS A 68 -12.92 4.96 -11.15
CA LYS A 68 -11.89 5.45 -12.08
C LYS A 68 -11.55 6.89 -11.77
N ALA A 69 -10.29 7.25 -11.95
CA ALA A 69 -9.82 8.62 -11.88
C ALA A 69 -8.66 8.86 -12.83
N ASN A 70 -8.32 10.14 -12.97
CA ASN A 70 -7.12 10.61 -13.63
C ASN A 70 -6.67 11.92 -12.98
N HIS A 71 -5.39 12.21 -13.08
CA HIS A 71 -4.81 13.49 -12.75
C HIS A 71 -3.49 13.68 -13.50
N THR A 72 -3.10 14.93 -13.74
CA THR A 72 -1.84 15.25 -14.43
C THR A 72 -0.63 15.07 -13.49
N THR A 73 0.58 15.13 -14.04
CA THR A 73 1.83 15.24 -13.25
C THR A 73 1.73 16.35 -12.20
N ASP A 74 2.37 16.13 -11.05
CA ASP A 74 2.38 16.99 -9.85
C ASP A 74 1.01 17.19 -9.16
N SER A 75 -0.06 16.56 -9.67
CA SER A 75 -1.40 16.61 -9.08
C SER A 75 -1.62 15.45 -8.09
N TYR A 76 -2.88 15.21 -7.73
CA TYR A 76 -3.32 14.11 -6.88
C TYR A 76 -4.82 13.85 -7.08
N SER A 77 -5.32 12.73 -6.56
CA SER A 77 -6.74 12.44 -6.39
C SER A 77 -7.05 12.18 -4.92
N LEU A 78 -8.26 12.54 -4.50
CA LEU A 78 -8.72 12.36 -3.13
C LEU A 78 -10.09 11.71 -3.12
N MET A 79 -10.14 10.39 -3.16
CA MET A 79 -11.41 9.68 -3.24
C MET A 79 -12.03 9.50 -1.87
N ARG A 80 -13.35 9.74 -1.79
CA ARG A 80 -14.12 9.43 -0.59
C ARG A 80 -14.72 8.03 -0.69
N LEU A 81 -14.30 7.14 0.21
CA LEU A 81 -14.74 5.76 0.33
C LEU A 81 -15.57 5.59 1.60
N LYS A 82 -16.75 4.97 1.48
CA LYS A 82 -17.57 4.55 2.63
C LYS A 82 -17.52 3.03 2.77
N VAL A 83 -17.16 2.54 3.95
CA VAL A 83 -17.15 1.11 4.32
C VAL A 83 -18.31 0.85 5.29
N SER A 84 -19.13 -0.15 5.00
CA SER A 84 -20.39 -0.40 5.72
C SER A 84 -20.28 -1.32 6.94
N GLY A 85 -19.22 -2.11 7.05
CA GLY A 85 -19.00 -3.03 8.17
C GLY A 85 -17.52 -3.27 8.43
N ASP A 86 -17.21 -3.70 9.65
CA ASP A 86 -15.84 -4.02 10.05
C ASP A 86 -15.37 -5.32 9.40
N GLY A 87 -14.05 -5.46 9.19
CA GLY A 87 -13.41 -6.73 8.88
C GLY A 87 -12.40 -6.65 7.74
N GLU A 88 -12.10 -7.78 7.11
CA GLU A 88 -11.05 -7.85 6.10
C GLU A 88 -11.41 -7.04 4.85
N HIS A 89 -10.52 -6.15 4.45
CA HIS A 89 -10.64 -5.35 3.24
C HIS A 89 -9.28 -5.14 2.60
N THR A 90 -9.24 -5.10 1.28
CA THR A 90 -8.09 -4.73 0.46
C THR A 90 -8.48 -3.55 -0.40
N ILE A 91 -7.69 -2.47 -0.32
CA ILE A 91 -7.83 -1.29 -1.17
C ILE A 91 -6.68 -1.29 -2.17
N THR A 92 -6.97 -1.16 -3.45
CA THR A 92 -5.96 -1.23 -4.51
C THR A 92 -6.04 -0.03 -5.45
N VAL A 93 -4.90 0.36 -6.00
CA VAL A 93 -4.77 1.30 -7.12
C VAL A 93 -4.17 0.55 -8.29
N ASN A 94 -4.84 0.59 -9.44
CA ASN A 94 -4.43 -0.07 -10.67
C ASN A 94 -4.24 0.96 -11.78
N GLN A 95 -3.06 1.01 -12.37
CA GLN A 95 -2.79 1.71 -13.63
C GLN A 95 -2.96 0.77 -14.83
N THR A 96 -3.09 1.33 -16.03
CA THR A 96 -3.23 0.54 -17.27
C THR A 96 -2.07 -0.44 -17.43
N ASP A 97 -2.37 -1.67 -17.85
CA ASP A 97 -1.35 -2.69 -18.07
C ASP A 97 -0.48 -2.32 -19.27
N GLU A 98 0.84 -2.49 -19.16
CA GLU A 98 1.79 -2.20 -20.25
C GLU A 98 1.42 -2.94 -21.56
N ARG A 99 0.76 -4.10 -21.44
CA ARG A 99 0.33 -4.94 -22.57
C ARG A 99 -0.79 -4.31 -23.39
N CYS A 100 -1.43 -3.26 -22.88
CA CYS A 100 -2.42 -2.47 -23.62
C CYS A 100 -1.77 -1.50 -24.61
N PHE A 101 -0.44 -1.32 -24.55
CA PHE A 101 0.31 -0.43 -25.44
C PHE A 101 1.10 -1.21 -26.49
N SER A 102 1.51 -0.51 -27.56
CA SER A 102 2.42 -1.07 -28.55
C SER A 102 3.76 -1.42 -27.91
N ARG A 103 4.45 -2.44 -28.43
CA ARG A 103 5.81 -2.81 -27.98
C ARG A 103 6.85 -1.72 -28.20
N ASP A 104 6.58 -0.78 -29.11
CA ASP A 104 7.44 0.38 -29.37
C ASP A 104 7.07 1.59 -28.49
N SER A 105 6.08 1.46 -27.59
CA SER A 105 5.70 2.51 -26.65
C SER A 105 6.75 2.70 -25.58
N SER A 106 6.91 3.92 -25.09
CA SER A 106 7.73 4.26 -23.92
C SER A 106 6.95 4.21 -22.61
N TYR A 107 5.76 3.58 -22.61
CA TYR A 107 4.94 3.43 -21.41
C TYR A 107 5.69 2.58 -20.38
N ASP A 108 5.79 3.09 -19.16
CA ASP A 108 6.31 2.40 -18.00
C ASP A 108 5.39 2.68 -16.82
N TYR A 109 5.33 1.73 -15.89
CA TYR A 109 4.51 1.88 -14.70
C TYR A 109 5.02 3.04 -13.86
N SER A 110 4.12 3.97 -13.56
CA SER A 110 4.44 5.13 -12.73
C SER A 110 4.38 4.77 -11.26
N TYR A 111 5.23 5.39 -10.45
CA TYR A 111 5.24 5.16 -9.01
C TYR A 111 3.93 5.66 -8.39
N CYS A 112 3.22 4.76 -7.72
CA CYS A 112 1.96 5.03 -7.05
C CYS A 112 2.18 5.21 -5.55
N ARG A 113 1.54 6.23 -4.97
CA ARG A 113 1.40 6.41 -3.53
C ARG A 113 -0.08 6.39 -3.16
N LEU A 114 -0.45 5.52 -2.25
CA LEU A 114 -1.77 5.46 -1.66
C LEU A 114 -1.66 5.74 -0.15
N VAL A 115 -2.38 6.75 0.32
CA VAL A 115 -2.48 7.09 1.75
C VAL A 115 -3.94 7.13 2.16
N ILE A 116 -4.26 6.42 3.23
CA ILE A 116 -5.62 6.18 3.70
C ILE A 116 -5.79 6.91 5.03
N PHE A 117 -6.81 7.75 5.11
CA PHE A 117 -7.23 8.45 6.32
C PHE A 117 -8.67 8.09 6.64
N LYS A 118 -8.98 7.80 7.91
CA LYS A 118 -10.35 7.67 8.39
C LYS A 118 -10.89 9.05 8.74
N ILE A 119 -12.13 9.34 8.34
CA ILE A 119 -12.86 10.55 8.67
C ILE A 119 -13.60 10.27 9.98
N GLU A 120 -13.19 10.93 11.05
CA GLU A 120 -13.81 10.82 12.38
C GLU A 120 -14.96 11.83 12.52
N GLU A 121 -14.74 13.06 12.05
CA GLU A 121 -15.76 14.11 11.98
C GLU A 121 -15.61 14.84 10.63
N ASP A 122 -16.71 14.90 9.88
CA ASP A 122 -16.76 15.51 8.55
C ASP A 122 -17.19 16.97 8.62
N ALA A 123 -16.63 17.82 7.76
CA ALA A 123 -16.92 19.25 7.69
C ALA A 123 -16.56 19.82 6.32
N ASP A 124 -17.08 21.02 6.03
CA ASP A 124 -16.81 21.72 4.75
C ASP A 124 -15.40 22.35 4.71
N ASN A 125 -14.82 22.64 5.87
CA ASN A 125 -13.49 23.23 6.00
C ASN A 125 -12.49 22.20 6.52
N LEU A 126 -11.32 22.13 5.86
CA LEU A 126 -10.22 21.27 6.26
C LEU A 126 -9.84 21.43 7.74
N ASP A 127 -9.90 22.64 8.32
CA ASP A 127 -9.55 22.88 9.73
C ASP A 127 -10.52 22.20 10.70
N GLU A 128 -11.78 22.05 10.32
CA GLU A 128 -12.85 21.47 11.14
C GLU A 128 -12.97 19.96 10.98
N ILE A 129 -12.52 19.41 9.84
CA ILE A 129 -12.46 17.96 9.64
C ILE A 129 -11.58 17.33 10.72
N LYS A 130 -12.03 16.24 11.34
CA LYS A 130 -11.17 15.37 12.15
C LYS A 130 -10.93 14.09 11.37
N MET A 131 -9.66 13.79 11.14
CA MET A 131 -9.24 12.59 10.44
C MET A 131 -8.10 11.92 11.18
N SER A 132 -7.94 10.63 10.95
CA SER A 132 -6.85 9.84 11.50
C SER A 132 -6.11 9.09 10.39
N TYR A 133 -4.79 9.08 10.45
CA TYR A 133 -3.97 8.28 9.53
C TYR A 133 -4.22 6.80 9.81
N VAL A 134 -4.42 6.03 8.73
CA VAL A 134 -4.69 4.60 8.82
C VAL A 134 -3.50 3.82 8.29
N ARG A 135 -3.13 4.05 7.02
CA ARG A 135 -2.05 3.32 6.34
C ARG A 135 -1.57 4.09 5.12
N GLY A 136 -0.29 3.96 4.79
CA GLY A 136 0.30 4.39 3.54
C GLY A 136 1.06 3.24 2.89
N VAL A 137 0.96 3.12 1.57
CA VAL A 137 1.68 2.13 0.76
C VAL A 137 2.13 2.77 -0.55
N SER A 138 3.16 2.21 -1.17
CA SER A 138 3.61 2.65 -2.49
C SER A 138 4.13 1.48 -3.33
N GLY A 139 4.22 1.68 -4.64
CA GLY A 139 4.67 0.65 -5.57
C GLY A 139 4.96 1.19 -6.97
N TRP A 140 5.86 0.53 -7.69
CA TRP A 140 6.23 0.82 -9.10
C TRP A 140 5.59 -0.20 -10.05
N ASP A 141 4.75 -1.09 -9.53
CA ASP A 141 4.07 -2.12 -10.33
C ASP A 141 2.73 -1.59 -10.88
N ARG A 142 2.10 -2.36 -11.76
CA ARG A 142 0.73 -2.11 -12.24
C ARG A 142 -0.28 -1.91 -11.11
N GLU A 143 -0.09 -2.60 -9.99
CA GLU A 143 -0.98 -2.58 -8.84
C GLU A 143 -0.21 -2.18 -7.57
N THR A 144 -0.80 -1.27 -6.80
CA THR A 144 -0.40 -0.97 -5.42
C THR A 144 -1.57 -1.27 -4.50
N HIS A 145 -1.36 -2.06 -3.44
CA HIS A 145 -2.44 -2.49 -2.55
C HIS A 145 -2.13 -2.27 -1.07
N ALA A 146 -3.19 -1.97 -0.32
CA ALA A 146 -3.21 -1.89 1.13
C ALA A 146 -4.19 -2.95 1.66
N MET A 147 -3.66 -3.95 2.37
CA MET A 147 -4.46 -5.00 3.00
C MET A 147 -4.73 -4.68 4.47
N PHE A 148 -5.94 -5.01 4.91
CA PHE A 148 -6.39 -4.86 6.29
C PHE A 148 -7.05 -6.14 6.76
N ASP A 149 -6.52 -6.75 7.81
CA ASP A 149 -7.17 -7.88 8.48
C ASP A 149 -8.51 -7.45 9.12
N SER A 150 -8.59 -6.20 9.58
CA SER A 150 -9.78 -5.59 10.14
C SER A 150 -9.79 -4.07 9.92
N LEU A 151 -10.36 -3.63 8.81
CA LEU A 151 -10.71 -2.23 8.58
C LEU A 151 -12.05 -1.94 9.26
N GLU A 152 -12.12 -0.88 10.06
CA GLU A 152 -13.37 -0.44 10.69
C GLU A 152 -14.36 0.10 9.64
N HIS A 153 -15.65 0.04 9.91
CA HIS A 153 -16.66 0.75 9.16
C HIS A 153 -16.49 2.26 9.36
N GLY A 154 -16.93 3.03 8.36
CA GLY A 154 -16.86 4.49 8.39
C GLY A 154 -16.59 5.10 7.03
N ASP A 155 -16.26 6.38 7.06
CA ASP A 155 -15.90 7.16 5.88
C ASP A 155 -14.39 7.38 5.86
N TYR A 156 -13.80 7.33 4.66
CA TYR A 156 -12.36 7.33 4.43
C TYR A 156 -11.99 8.27 3.29
N TYR A 157 -10.85 8.92 3.43
CA TYR A 157 -10.13 9.57 2.35
C TYR A 157 -9.03 8.65 1.83
N LEU A 158 -9.06 8.39 0.52
CA LEU A 158 -7.99 7.72 -0.20
C LEU A 158 -7.24 8.76 -1.02
N TYR A 159 -6.10 9.21 -0.49
CA TYR A 159 -5.17 10.06 -1.21
C TYR A 159 -4.37 9.20 -2.16
N VAL A 160 -4.44 9.50 -3.46
CA VAL A 160 -3.67 8.81 -4.50
C VAL A 160 -2.85 9.82 -5.27
N GLU A 161 -1.56 9.54 -5.39
CA GLU A 161 -0.62 10.29 -6.21
C GLU A 161 0.15 9.33 -7.10
N MET A 162 0.25 9.69 -8.37
CA MET A 162 1.00 8.97 -9.37
C MET A 162 2.13 9.86 -9.87
N ASP A 163 3.37 9.36 -9.85
CA ASP A 163 4.53 10.05 -10.40
C ASP A 163 4.56 9.90 -11.93
N TRP A 164 3.54 10.45 -12.60
CA TRP A 164 3.45 10.43 -14.06
C TRP A 164 4.66 11.11 -14.69
N GLY A 165 5.28 10.44 -15.67
CA GLY A 165 6.26 11.05 -16.53
C GLY A 165 5.67 12.25 -17.29
N LYS A 166 6.51 13.22 -17.67
CA LYS A 166 6.06 14.41 -18.40
C LYS A 166 5.39 14.09 -19.74
N ASP A 167 5.78 12.97 -20.34
CA ASP A 167 5.29 12.49 -21.63
C ASP A 167 4.28 11.34 -21.48
N THR A 168 3.81 11.06 -20.26
CA THR A 168 2.80 10.03 -20.02
C THR A 168 1.45 10.48 -20.57
N GLU A 169 1.01 9.85 -21.67
CA GLU A 169 -0.28 10.14 -22.29
C GLU A 169 -1.45 9.52 -21.50
N ASP A 170 -1.28 8.29 -21.02
CA ASP A 170 -2.30 7.57 -20.27
C ASP A 170 -2.11 7.79 -18.76
N THR A 171 -2.96 8.65 -18.19
CA THR A 171 -2.97 9.01 -16.77
C THR A 171 -4.20 8.46 -16.04
N GLU A 172 -4.92 7.55 -16.68
CA GLU A 172 -6.06 6.88 -16.08
C GLU A 172 -5.60 5.79 -15.10
N PHE A 173 -6.30 5.71 -13.98
CA PHE A 173 -6.14 4.65 -13.01
C PHE A 173 -7.49 4.32 -12.36
N CYS A 174 -7.54 3.20 -11.67
CA CYS A 174 -8.71 2.72 -10.96
C CYS A 174 -8.36 2.44 -9.52
N VAL A 175 -9.13 2.99 -8.59
CA VAL A 175 -9.06 2.60 -7.19
C VAL A 175 -10.21 1.65 -6.90
N SER A 176 -9.92 0.54 -6.25
CA SER A 176 -10.94 -0.43 -5.88
C SER A 176 -10.85 -0.82 -4.41
N CYS A 177 -11.95 -1.30 -3.88
CA CYS A 177 -12.06 -1.85 -2.54
C CYS A 177 -12.76 -3.21 -2.64
N TYR A 178 -12.10 -4.23 -2.12
CA TYR A 178 -12.57 -5.61 -2.08
C TYR A 178 -12.56 -6.08 -0.62
N GLY A 179 -13.69 -6.54 -0.09
CA GLY A 179 -13.72 -6.95 1.32
C GLY A 179 -15.05 -7.54 1.78
N VAL A 180 -15.08 -7.95 3.05
CA VAL A 180 -16.20 -8.68 3.65
C VAL A 180 -17.50 -7.85 3.72
N SER A 181 -17.39 -6.52 3.74
CA SER A 181 -18.53 -5.61 3.80
C SER A 181 -18.68 -4.79 2.52
N LYS A 182 -19.87 -4.23 2.29
CA LYS A 182 -20.09 -3.34 1.15
C LYS A 182 -19.28 -2.06 1.31
N SER A 183 -18.72 -1.61 0.20
CA SER A 183 -17.99 -0.35 0.11
C SER A 183 -18.53 0.49 -1.05
N PHE A 184 -18.48 1.81 -0.90
CA PHE A 184 -19.02 2.76 -1.86
C PHE A 184 -18.07 3.93 -2.07
N PHE A 185 -17.61 4.13 -3.30
CA PHE A 185 -16.91 5.35 -3.67
C PHE A 185 -17.92 6.45 -3.97
N LEU A 186 -17.77 7.61 -3.33
CA LEU A 186 -18.72 8.72 -3.45
C LEU A 186 -18.29 9.72 -4.52
N ARG A 187 -17.07 10.26 -4.42
CA ARG A 187 -16.53 11.29 -5.32
C ARG A 187 -15.02 11.48 -5.12
N ASP A 188 -14.37 12.11 -6.11
CA ASP A 188 -13.03 12.70 -5.98
C ASP A 188 -13.17 14.15 -5.44
N GLU A 189 -12.60 14.41 -4.27
CA GLU A 189 -12.66 15.66 -3.53
C GLU A 189 -11.39 16.52 -3.68
N LYS A 190 -10.49 16.20 -4.63
CA LYS A 190 -9.21 16.91 -4.79
C LYS A 190 -9.32 18.43 -4.94
N SER A 191 -10.44 18.94 -5.46
CA SER A 191 -10.66 20.39 -5.64
C SER A 191 -11.05 21.12 -4.35
N LEU A 192 -11.40 20.39 -3.29
CA LEU A 192 -11.84 20.99 -2.03
C LEU A 192 -10.65 21.48 -1.20
N PHE A 193 -9.47 20.88 -1.36
CA PHE A 193 -8.33 21.11 -0.47
C PHE A 193 -7.04 21.39 -1.24
N ASP A 194 -6.19 22.22 -0.65
CA ASP A 194 -4.80 22.33 -1.08
C ASP A 194 -4.04 21.04 -0.72
N LYS A 195 -3.25 20.52 -1.67
CA LYS A 195 -2.48 19.27 -1.53
C LYS A 195 -1.61 19.28 -0.27
N HIS A 196 -0.85 20.35 -0.07
CA HIS A 196 0.08 20.42 1.05
C HIS A 196 -0.62 20.65 2.39
N ALA A 197 -1.70 21.44 2.42
CA ALA A 197 -2.53 21.60 3.61
C ALA A 197 -3.17 20.27 4.03
N PHE A 198 -3.74 19.52 3.09
CA PHE A 198 -4.36 18.23 3.34
C PHE A 198 -3.35 17.23 3.91
N LEU A 199 -2.22 17.03 3.24
CA LEU A 199 -1.17 16.12 3.70
C LEU A 199 -0.60 16.52 5.07
N ARG A 200 -0.38 17.82 5.32
CA ARG A 200 0.06 18.30 6.64
C ARG A 200 -0.91 17.92 7.73
N LYS A 201 -2.22 18.08 7.51
CA LYS A 201 -3.25 17.69 8.47
C LYS A 201 -3.29 16.18 8.68
N GLY A 202 -3.24 15.41 7.59
CA GLY A 202 -3.18 13.95 7.61
C GLY A 202 -2.01 13.42 8.43
N TYR A 203 -0.77 13.86 8.15
CA TYR A 203 0.41 13.40 8.89
C TYR A 203 0.49 13.98 10.31
N ALA A 204 -0.09 15.15 10.58
CA ALA A 204 -0.25 15.62 11.96
C ALA A 204 -1.13 14.66 12.78
N SER A 205 -2.17 14.06 12.18
CA SER A 205 -2.97 13.03 12.86
C SER A 205 -2.16 11.77 13.16
N LYS A 206 -1.27 11.34 12.24
CA LYS A 206 -0.33 10.23 12.47
C LYS A 206 0.60 10.52 13.65
N CYS A 207 1.10 11.76 13.76
CA CYS A 207 1.94 12.20 14.88
C CYS A 207 1.20 12.15 16.23
N SER A 208 -0.08 12.56 16.26
CA SER A 208 -0.92 12.42 17.45
C SER A 208 -1.13 10.96 17.87
N GLN A 209 -0.95 10.02 16.93
CA GLN A 209 -1.01 8.58 17.15
C GLN A 209 0.38 7.93 17.28
N ALA A 210 1.44 8.70 17.57
CA ALA A 210 2.82 8.20 17.50
C ALA A 210 3.09 6.94 18.34
N SER A 211 2.35 6.72 19.43
CA SER A 211 2.45 5.48 20.22
C SER A 211 2.06 4.20 19.46
N LYS A 212 1.33 4.31 18.34
CA LYS A 212 0.96 3.19 17.46
C LYS A 212 2.04 2.83 16.44
N TYR A 213 3.02 3.71 16.23
CA TYR A 213 4.00 3.62 15.13
C TYR A 213 5.43 3.66 15.68
N GLU A 214 6.06 2.50 15.82
CA GLU A 214 7.45 2.37 16.28
C GLU A 214 8.45 3.08 15.35
N SER A 215 8.09 3.27 14.07
CA SER A 215 8.89 3.96 13.07
C SER A 215 9.04 5.46 13.34
N ILE A 216 8.14 6.07 14.13
CA ILE A 216 8.19 7.50 14.41
C ILE A 216 9.24 7.78 15.48
N GLN A 217 10.26 8.55 15.08
CA GLN A 217 11.28 9.03 16.00
C GLN A 217 10.75 10.19 16.82
N VAL A 218 10.56 9.98 18.13
CA VAL A 218 10.12 11.01 19.07
C VAL A 218 11.31 11.51 19.90
N SER A 219 11.49 12.82 19.97
CA SER A 219 12.48 13.49 20.82
C SER A 219 11.79 14.51 21.72
N ASN A 220 12.18 14.55 23.00
CA ASN A 220 11.79 15.59 23.95
C ASN A 220 12.97 16.54 24.24
N TYR A 221 12.69 17.65 24.92
CA TYR A 221 13.69 18.68 25.22
C TYR A 221 13.76 19.02 26.71
N ASP A 222 13.44 18.05 27.58
CA ASP A 222 13.49 18.15 29.05
C ASP A 222 14.85 18.66 29.54
N ALA A 223 15.94 18.12 28.98
CA ALA A 223 17.31 18.52 29.31
C ALA A 223 17.65 19.98 28.96
N LYS A 224 16.82 20.62 28.13
CA LYS A 224 16.91 22.05 27.78
C LYS A 224 15.90 22.91 28.53
N GLY A 225 15.17 22.33 29.49
CA GLY A 225 14.15 23.02 30.28
C GLY A 225 12.83 23.24 29.56
N ALA A 226 12.54 22.49 28.49
CA ALA A 226 11.32 22.60 27.71
C ALA A 226 10.68 21.20 27.48
N PRO A 227 10.16 20.56 28.54
CA PRO A 227 9.65 19.19 28.46
C PRO A 227 8.39 19.04 27.59
N GLU A 228 7.63 20.12 27.42
CA GLU A 228 6.40 20.13 26.60
C GLU A 228 6.69 20.34 25.10
N ILE A 229 7.96 20.44 24.70
CA ILE A 229 8.34 20.42 23.28
C ILE A 229 8.61 18.98 22.85
N LYS A 230 7.88 18.54 21.83
CA LYS A 230 8.08 17.23 21.21
C LYS A 230 8.36 17.40 19.72
N LYS A 231 9.43 16.75 19.27
CA LYS A 231 9.76 16.61 17.84
C LYS A 231 9.50 15.18 17.41
N MET A 232 8.74 15.03 16.34
CA MET A 232 8.45 13.76 15.69
C MET A 232 8.99 13.78 14.26
N LYS A 233 9.64 12.71 13.84
CA LYS A 233 10.18 12.57 12.48
C LYS A 233 10.02 11.15 11.97
N GLU A 234 9.67 11.02 10.71
CA GLU A 234 9.60 9.74 10.01
C GLU A 234 9.87 9.94 8.51
N PHE A 235 10.43 8.93 7.87
CA PHE A 235 10.33 8.72 6.43
C PHE A 235 9.49 7.47 6.23
N THR A 236 8.35 7.62 5.57
CA THR A 236 7.26 6.64 5.55
C THR A 236 7.39 5.72 4.33
N GLU A 237 6.67 4.58 4.36
CA GLU A 237 6.73 3.57 3.29
C GLU A 237 6.11 4.05 1.97
N GLU A 238 5.18 5.00 2.04
CA GLU A 238 4.62 5.70 0.88
C GLU A 238 5.56 6.75 0.28
N GLY A 239 6.80 6.86 0.76
CA GLY A 239 7.82 7.76 0.20
C GLY A 239 7.70 9.23 0.62
N TYR A 240 6.82 9.53 1.58
CA TYR A 240 6.74 10.84 2.21
C TYR A 240 7.64 10.93 3.45
N GLY A 241 8.09 12.12 3.79
CA GLY A 241 8.81 12.38 5.03
C GLY A 241 8.21 13.58 5.74
N PHE A 242 8.16 13.52 7.07
CA PHE A 242 7.70 14.65 7.87
C PHE A 242 8.63 14.93 9.05
N ILE A 243 8.61 16.19 9.46
CA ILE A 243 9.10 16.66 10.75
C ILE A 243 7.96 17.45 11.35
N HIS A 244 7.43 16.99 12.48
CA HIS A 244 6.38 17.65 13.23
C HIS A 244 6.94 18.13 14.55
N ILE A 245 6.68 19.39 14.90
CA ILE A 245 7.13 20.01 16.15
C ILE A 245 5.87 20.49 16.87
N ALA A 246 5.55 19.83 17.97
CA ALA A 246 4.55 20.29 18.92
C ALA A 246 5.27 21.11 19.99
N ASN A 247 4.92 22.40 20.09
CA ASN A 247 5.45 23.30 21.11
C ASN A 247 4.31 23.79 21.99
N ASP A 248 4.04 23.06 23.07
CA ASP A 248 3.05 23.45 24.08
C ASP A 248 3.68 24.29 25.22
N GLU A 249 5.00 24.54 25.14
CA GLU A 249 5.77 25.32 26.10
C GLU A 249 5.70 26.82 25.76
N LYS A 250 4.82 27.56 26.44
CA LYS A 250 4.49 28.97 26.12
C LYS A 250 5.69 29.91 26.13
N GLU A 251 6.65 29.67 27.02
CA GLU A 251 7.80 30.54 27.24
C GLU A 251 9.05 30.09 26.45
N ALA A 252 8.98 28.96 25.75
CA ALA A 252 10.11 28.42 24.99
C ALA A 252 9.93 28.63 23.49
N THR A 253 11.04 29.01 22.82
CA THR A 253 11.09 29.10 21.37
C THR A 253 11.95 27.97 20.81
N PHE A 254 11.38 27.16 19.93
CA PHE A 254 12.13 26.16 19.18
C PHE A 254 12.75 26.76 17.91
N LYS A 255 14.05 26.53 17.68
CA LYS A 255 14.74 26.88 16.43
C LYS A 255 15.66 25.73 16.03
N GLU A 256 15.52 25.30 14.79
CA GLU A 256 16.38 24.28 14.18
C GLU A 256 16.61 24.63 12.71
N VAL A 257 17.80 24.34 12.21
CA VAL A 257 18.10 24.37 10.77
C VAL A 257 18.03 22.93 10.27
N VAL A 258 17.05 22.64 9.42
CA VAL A 258 16.95 21.34 8.75
C VAL A 258 17.59 21.46 7.38
N THR A 259 18.65 20.68 7.14
CA THR A 259 19.29 20.60 5.83
C THR A 259 18.86 19.31 5.14
N PHE A 260 18.08 19.44 4.08
CA PHE A 260 17.81 18.33 3.17
C PHE A 260 18.95 18.26 2.16
N LYS A 261 19.63 17.11 2.08
CA LYS A 261 20.51 16.83 0.95
C LYS A 261 19.61 16.34 -0.18
N ASN A 262 19.53 17.12 -1.25
CA ASN A 262 18.89 16.61 -2.48
C ASN A 262 19.69 15.39 -2.92
N PHE A 263 19.03 14.25 -3.06
CA PHE A 263 19.59 13.13 -3.80
C PHE A 263 19.54 13.55 -5.27
N GLN A 264 20.71 13.67 -5.90
CA GLN A 264 20.85 13.85 -7.34
C GLN A 264 20.54 12.55 -8.06
#